data_AF-A0A1D2RG06-F1
#
_entry.id   AF-A0A1D2RG06-F1
#
_cell.length_a   1.000
_cell.length_b   1.000
_cell.length_c   1.000
_cell.angle_alpha   90.00
_cell.angle_beta   90.00
_cell.angle_gamma   90.00
#
_symmetry.space_group_name_H-M   'P 1'
#
loop_
_entity.id
_entity.type
_entity.pdbx_description
1 polymer ?
#
loop_
_entity_poly.entity_id
_entity_poly.type
_entity_poly.pdbx_seq_one_letter_code
_entity_poly.pdbx_strand_id
1 'polypeptide(L)'
;MAIKIYRIEAGDFNLMRKYIVGDLRCHPAKNKRRLIYEWAKREFLNMSRVSEFGFCPEPVAFQKNVLVMGLVTYEDGPAPKLKDAVIEDAGCCFNKVVECIRCMYSKGLVHGDLSEYNILVSDEDKPVLIDFSMGALVEDPIAQELLHRDIRNVTKYFRKFGVDANENDVLGAVTGG
;
A
#
# COMPACT_ATOMS: atom_id res chain seq x y z
N MET A 1 -5.83 -17.48 -4.55
CA MET A 1 -4.57 -16.76 -4.83
C MET A 1 -4.78 -15.71 -5.90
N ALA A 2 -4.05 -14.60 -5.85
CA ALA A 2 -4.05 -13.55 -6.85
C ALA A 2 -2.71 -13.49 -7.59
N ILE A 3 -2.74 -13.18 -8.90
CA ILE A 3 -1.57 -13.07 -9.76
C ILE A 3 -1.55 -11.69 -10.40
N LYS A 4 -0.57 -10.85 -10.04
CA LYS A 4 -0.35 -9.54 -10.62
C LYS A 4 0.72 -9.65 -11.71
N ILE A 5 0.35 -9.35 -12.96
CA ILE A 5 1.25 -9.38 -14.12
C ILE A 5 1.50 -7.96 -14.58
N TYR A 6 2.74 -7.48 -14.42
CA TYR A 6 3.15 -6.16 -14.87
C TYR A 6 3.32 -6.13 -16.39
N ARG A 7 2.63 -5.19 -17.05
CA ARG A 7 2.71 -4.98 -18.50
C ARG A 7 4.04 -4.36 -18.89
N ILE A 8 4.76 -5.00 -19.81
CA ILE A 8 6.11 -4.57 -20.20
C ILE A 8 6.15 -3.24 -20.97
N GLU A 9 5.07 -2.88 -21.66
CA GLU A 9 5.07 -1.77 -22.62
C GLU A 9 4.27 -0.54 -22.17
N ALA A 10 3.45 -0.66 -21.13
CA ALA A 10 2.44 0.34 -20.75
C ALA A 10 2.70 1.03 -19.39
N GLY A 11 3.90 0.88 -18.81
CA GLY A 11 4.24 1.46 -17.51
C GLY A 11 4.87 2.85 -17.60
N ASP A 12 4.72 3.65 -16.54
CA ASP A 12 5.49 4.89 -16.37
C ASP A 12 6.92 4.56 -15.92
N PHE A 13 7.80 4.32 -16.89
CA PHE A 13 9.19 3.97 -16.63
C PHE A 13 9.99 5.08 -15.95
N ASN A 14 9.58 6.35 -16.09
CA ASN A 14 10.30 7.46 -15.47
C ASN A 14 10.01 7.47 -13.97
N LEU A 15 8.75 7.27 -13.59
CA LEU A 15 8.36 7.09 -12.20
C LEU A 15 9.08 5.88 -11.58
N MET A 16 9.03 4.73 -12.25
CA MET A 16 9.65 3.50 -11.73
C MET A 16 11.14 3.67 -11.44
N ARG A 17 11.88 4.35 -12.33
CA ARG A 17 13.31 4.64 -12.12
C ARG A 17 13.56 5.46 -10.87
N LYS A 18 12.75 6.48 -10.59
CA LYS A 18 12.94 7.35 -9.41
C LYS A 18 12.91 6.54 -8.12
N TYR A 19 11.91 5.68 -7.98
CA TYR A 19 11.72 4.83 -6.80
C TYR A 19 12.75 3.69 -6.70
N ILE A 20 13.26 3.19 -7.83
CA ILE A 20 14.29 2.13 -7.83
C ILE A 20 15.68 2.70 -7.51
N VAL A 21 16.02 3.90 -7.98
CA VAL A 21 17.35 4.51 -7.75
C VAL A 21 17.60 4.80 -6.27
N GLY A 22 16.56 5.17 -5.51
CA GLY A 22 16.67 5.43 -4.07
C GLY A 22 16.67 4.17 -3.18
N ASP A 23 16.33 3.00 -3.73
CA ASP A 23 16.14 1.78 -2.95
C ASP A 23 17.29 0.79 -3.13
N LEU A 24 18.16 0.69 -2.12
CA LEU A 24 19.34 -0.19 -2.14
C LEU A 24 19.02 -1.68 -2.32
N ARG A 25 17.77 -2.11 -2.14
CA ARG A 25 17.33 -3.49 -2.33
C ARG A 25 17.08 -3.83 -3.81
N CYS A 26 17.03 -2.81 -4.66
CA CYS A 26 16.72 -2.90 -6.08
C CYS A 26 17.92 -2.50 -6.94
N HIS A 27 17.99 -3.02 -8.17
CA HIS A 27 19.07 -2.68 -9.10
C HIS A 27 18.55 -1.77 -10.22
N PRO A 28 19.06 -0.54 -10.36
CA PRO A 28 18.69 0.34 -11.46
C PRO A 28 18.96 -0.32 -12.82
N ALA A 29 17.94 -0.34 -13.69
CA ALA A 29 18.05 -0.97 -15.00
C ALA A 29 17.67 -0.01 -16.12
N LYS A 30 18.56 0.16 -17.12
CA LYS A 30 18.27 0.99 -18.32
C LYS A 30 17.18 0.36 -19.19
N ASN A 31 17.22 -0.97 -19.35
CA ASN A 31 16.26 -1.73 -20.15
C ASN A 31 14.88 -1.79 -19.47
N LYS A 32 13.81 -1.47 -20.22
CA LYS A 32 12.41 -1.45 -19.75
C LYS A 32 11.95 -2.76 -19.09
N ARG A 33 12.29 -3.90 -19.70
CA ARG A 33 11.91 -5.23 -19.21
C ARG A 33 12.55 -5.52 -17.86
N ARG A 34 13.86 -5.27 -17.73
CA ARG A 34 14.57 -5.45 -16.45
C ARG A 34 14.08 -4.48 -15.38
N LEU A 35 13.77 -3.23 -15.75
CA LEU A 35 13.20 -2.25 -14.81
C LEU A 35 11.88 -2.74 -14.21
N ILE A 36 11.02 -3.36 -15.02
CA ILE A 36 9.76 -3.93 -14.53
C ILE A 36 9.98 -5.15 -13.63
N TYR A 37 11.04 -5.93 -13.86
CA TYR A 37 11.35 -7.05 -12.96
C TYR A 37 11.76 -6.55 -11.57
N GLU A 38 12.57 -5.49 -11.54
CA GLU A 38 12.95 -4.82 -10.29
C GLU A 38 11.74 -4.14 -9.64
N TRP A 39 10.79 -3.64 -10.44
CA TRP A 39 9.51 -3.11 -9.93
C TRP A 39 8.66 -4.16 -9.23
N ALA A 40 8.48 -5.33 -9.86
CA ALA A 40 7.75 -6.46 -9.27
C ALA A 40 8.46 -6.99 -8.01
N LYS A 41 9.79 -7.10 -8.05
CA LYS A 41 10.62 -7.43 -6.88
C LYS A 41 10.42 -6.44 -5.74
N ARG A 42 10.40 -5.14 -6.05
CA ARG A 42 10.24 -4.07 -5.06
C ARG A 42 8.90 -4.18 -4.33
N GLU A 43 7.81 -4.38 -5.06
CA GLU A 43 6.50 -4.61 -4.44
C GLU A 43 6.51 -5.86 -3.55
N PHE A 44 7.07 -6.97 -4.03
CA PHE A 44 7.22 -8.19 -3.22
C PHE A 44 7.96 -7.92 -1.90
N LEU A 45 9.08 -7.18 -1.96
CA LEU A 45 9.87 -6.83 -0.78
C LEU A 45 9.12 -5.91 0.19
N ASN A 46 8.36 -4.96 -0.33
CA ASN A 46 7.54 -4.06 0.48
C ASN A 46 6.42 -4.83 1.19
N MET A 47 5.69 -5.69 0.47
CA MET A 47 4.67 -6.57 1.06
C MET A 47 5.28 -7.50 2.12
N SER A 48 6.43 -8.11 1.82
CA SER A 48 7.09 -9.06 2.73
C SER A 48 7.42 -8.40 4.07
N ARG A 49 7.80 -7.12 4.05
CA ARG A 49 8.16 -6.33 5.24
C ARG A 49 7.00 -6.11 6.21
N VAL A 50 5.76 -6.16 5.73
CA VAL A 50 4.55 -5.87 6.53
C VAL A 50 3.57 -7.04 6.61
N SER A 51 3.83 -8.12 5.88
CA SER A 51 2.93 -9.28 5.77
C SER A 51 2.59 -9.95 7.11
N GLU A 52 3.50 -9.91 8.09
CA GLU A 52 3.31 -10.54 9.40
C GLU A 52 2.14 -9.96 10.22
N PHE A 53 1.65 -8.77 9.86
CA PHE A 53 0.56 -8.10 10.57
C PHE A 53 -0.83 -8.42 10.01
N GLY A 54 -0.92 -9.13 8.88
CA GLY A 54 -2.21 -9.54 8.31
C GLY A 54 -3.06 -8.42 7.69
N PHE A 55 -2.56 -7.18 7.58
CA PHE A 55 -3.25 -6.07 6.89
C PHE A 55 -2.88 -5.96 5.39
N CYS A 56 -2.15 -6.92 4.85
CA CYS A 56 -1.69 -6.97 3.46
C CYS A 56 -1.81 -8.42 2.97
N PRO A 57 -2.13 -8.66 1.68
CA PRO A 57 -2.10 -10.01 1.13
C PRO A 57 -0.73 -10.67 1.35
N GLU A 58 -0.72 -11.94 1.76
CA GLU A 58 0.53 -12.67 1.95
C GLU A 58 1.30 -12.76 0.61
N PRO A 59 2.52 -12.21 0.50
CA PRO A 59 3.33 -12.34 -0.71
C PRO A 59 3.91 -13.75 -0.77
N VAL A 60 3.60 -14.48 -1.85
CA VAL A 60 4.02 -15.89 -1.99
C VAL A 60 5.33 -16.00 -2.76
N ALA A 61 5.39 -15.37 -3.94
CA ALA A 61 6.58 -15.41 -4.79
C ALA A 61 6.53 -14.29 -5.84
N PHE A 62 7.69 -13.93 -6.37
CA PHE A 62 7.78 -13.15 -7.60
C PHE A 62 8.72 -13.83 -8.60
N GLN A 63 8.42 -13.70 -9.88
CA GLN A 63 9.28 -14.18 -10.96
C GLN A 63 9.16 -13.21 -12.14
N LYS A 64 10.27 -12.57 -12.50
CA LYS A 64 10.30 -11.58 -13.59
C LYS A 64 9.26 -10.47 -13.33
N ASN A 65 8.26 -10.32 -14.20
CA ASN A 65 7.19 -9.32 -14.11
C ASN A 65 5.90 -9.86 -13.45
N VAL A 66 5.97 -11.02 -12.80
CA VAL A 66 4.82 -11.67 -12.18
C VAL A 66 5.02 -11.68 -10.66
N LEU A 67 4.00 -11.24 -9.94
CA LEU A 67 3.89 -11.31 -8.48
C LEU A 67 2.70 -12.18 -8.10
N VAL A 68 2.91 -13.12 -7.20
CA VAL A 68 1.91 -14.05 -6.68
C VAL A 68 1.69 -13.76 -5.20
N MET A 69 0.43 -13.62 -4.80
CA MET A 69 0.04 -13.26 -3.44
C MET A 69 -1.29 -13.91 -3.02
N GLY A 70 -1.62 -13.80 -1.73
CA GLY A 70 -2.93 -14.16 -1.18
C GLY A 70 -4.07 -13.45 -1.94
N LEU A 71 -5.21 -14.13 -2.10
CA LEU A 71 -6.42 -13.47 -2.59
C LEU A 71 -7.16 -12.92 -1.38
N VAL A 72 -7.52 -11.63 -1.41
CA VAL A 72 -8.39 -11.05 -0.39
C VAL A 72 -9.83 -11.28 -0.82
N THR A 73 -10.60 -11.93 0.04
CA THR A 73 -11.98 -12.31 -0.22
C THR A 73 -12.94 -11.56 0.70
N TYR A 74 -14.18 -11.46 0.26
CA TYR A 74 -15.33 -11.00 1.01
C TYR A 74 -16.52 -11.86 0.58
N GLU A 75 -17.15 -12.54 1.53
CA GLU A 75 -18.21 -13.54 1.26
C GLU A 75 -17.75 -14.57 0.19
N ASP A 76 -18.51 -14.69 -0.91
CA ASP A 76 -18.26 -15.66 -1.99
C ASP A 76 -17.36 -15.11 -3.12
N GLY A 77 -16.72 -13.95 -2.92
CA GLY A 77 -16.00 -13.26 -3.99
C GLY A 77 -14.74 -12.49 -3.58
N PRO A 78 -14.11 -11.79 -4.53
CA PRO A 78 -13.03 -10.85 -4.24
C PRO A 78 -13.52 -9.69 -3.38
N ALA A 79 -12.71 -9.29 -2.40
CA ALA A 79 -13.03 -8.15 -1.56
C ALA A 79 -13.20 -6.86 -2.40
N PRO A 80 -14.27 -6.08 -2.16
CA PRO A 80 -14.44 -4.79 -2.82
C PRO A 80 -13.38 -3.79 -2.36
N LYS A 81 -13.10 -2.82 -3.23
CA LYS A 81 -12.31 -1.65 -2.82
C LYS A 81 -13.13 -0.81 -1.86
N LEU A 82 -12.47 -0.14 -0.92
CA LEU A 82 -13.10 0.76 0.04
C LEU A 82 -14.01 1.79 -0.65
N LYS A 83 -13.58 2.31 -1.81
CA LYS A 83 -14.39 3.24 -2.61
C LYS A 83 -15.77 2.69 -3.02
N ASP A 84 -15.87 1.37 -3.21
CA ASP A 84 -17.04 0.66 -3.71
C ASP A 84 -17.76 -0.14 -2.59
N ALA A 85 -17.14 -0.23 -1.41
CA ALA A 85 -17.66 -0.98 -0.27
C ALA A 85 -18.73 -0.19 0.48
N VAL A 86 -19.69 -0.90 1.06
CA VAL A 86 -20.60 -0.34 2.06
C VAL A 86 -19.86 -0.36 3.40
N ILE A 87 -19.75 0.79 4.06
CA ILE A 87 -19.06 0.92 5.32
C ILE A 87 -20.11 1.17 6.41
N GLU A 88 -20.35 0.18 7.27
CA GLU A 88 -21.34 0.29 8.34
C GLU A 88 -20.87 1.25 9.45
N ASP A 89 -19.63 1.09 9.89
CA ASP A 89 -18.98 1.97 10.87
C ASP A 89 -17.70 2.59 10.28
N ALA A 90 -17.87 3.79 9.72
CA ALA A 90 -16.78 4.55 9.13
C ALA A 90 -15.72 4.97 10.15
N GLY A 91 -16.09 5.18 11.41
CA GLY A 91 -15.15 5.54 12.47
C GLY A 91 -14.26 4.35 12.85
N CYS A 92 -14.85 3.18 13.02
CA CYS A 92 -14.11 1.95 13.28
C CYS A 92 -13.20 1.58 12.10
N CYS A 93 -13.72 1.63 10.87
CA CYS A 93 -12.93 1.38 9.66
C CYS A 93 -11.74 2.35 9.55
N PHE A 94 -11.97 3.65 9.77
CA PHE A 94 -10.91 4.66 9.78
C PHE A 94 -9.82 4.35 10.81
N ASN A 95 -10.19 4.03 12.05
CA ASN A 95 -9.24 3.68 13.10
C ASN A 95 -8.40 2.45 12.73
N LYS A 96 -9.02 1.41 12.14
CA LYS A 96 -8.29 0.24 11.63
C LYS A 96 -7.31 0.61 10.52
N VAL A 97 -7.69 1.50 9.59
CA VAL A 97 -6.79 1.98 8.53
C VAL A 97 -5.61 2.76 9.13
N VAL A 98 -5.86 3.65 10.10
CA VAL A 98 -4.79 4.39 10.80
C VAL A 98 -3.83 3.43 11.51
N GLU A 99 -4.35 2.37 12.14
CA GLU A 99 -3.51 1.34 12.76
C GLU A 99 -2.64 0.61 11.72
N CYS A 100 -3.17 0.30 10.53
CA CYS A 100 -2.37 -0.28 9.45
C CYS A 100 -1.22 0.65 9.04
N ILE A 101 -1.49 1.96 8.92
CA ILE A 101 -0.47 2.97 8.61
C ILE A 101 0.60 3.00 9.71
N ARG A 102 0.18 3.01 10.98
CA ARG A 102 1.07 2.99 12.14
C ARG A 102 1.96 1.75 12.17
N CYS A 103 1.39 0.56 11.98
CA CYS A 103 2.15 -0.69 11.95
C CYS A 103 3.17 -0.69 10.81
N MET A 104 2.76 -0.26 9.61
CA MET A 104 3.65 -0.14 8.45
C MET A 104 4.79 0.86 8.71
N TYR A 105 4.49 2.03 9.27
CA TYR A 105 5.49 3.03 9.67
C TYR A 105 6.47 2.48 10.72
N SER A 106 5.96 1.75 11.73
CA SER A 106 6.79 1.11 12.76
C SER A 106 7.77 0.08 12.20
N LYS A 107 7.45 -0.48 11.02
CA LYS A 107 8.33 -1.38 10.26
C LYS A 107 9.24 -0.64 9.30
N GLY A 108 9.27 0.69 9.30
CA GLY A 108 10.11 1.48 8.42
C GLY A 108 9.62 1.47 6.97
N LEU A 109 8.31 1.39 6.74
CA LEU A 109 7.69 1.51 5.42
C LEU A 109 6.59 2.58 5.43
N VAL A 110 6.45 3.29 4.32
CA VAL A 110 5.31 4.15 3.98
C VAL A 110 4.70 3.60 2.69
N HIS A 111 3.38 3.63 2.53
CA HIS A 111 2.72 3.05 1.36
C HIS A 111 2.98 3.83 0.07
N GLY A 112 3.01 5.16 0.16
CA GLY A 112 3.38 6.04 -0.94
C GLY A 112 2.41 6.03 -2.12
N ASP A 113 1.16 5.60 -1.91
CA ASP A 113 0.00 5.75 -2.81
C ASP A 113 -1.32 5.35 -2.13
N LEU A 114 -1.43 5.58 -0.82
CA LEU A 114 -2.59 5.08 -0.07
C LEU A 114 -3.82 5.95 -0.34
N SER A 115 -4.93 5.29 -0.67
CA SER A 115 -6.25 5.89 -0.91
C SER A 115 -7.34 4.81 -0.86
N GLU A 116 -8.60 5.21 -0.97
CA GLU A 116 -9.75 4.32 -1.04
C GLU A 116 -9.72 3.33 -2.23
N TYR A 117 -8.85 3.57 -3.22
CA TYR A 117 -8.67 2.70 -4.38
C TYR A 117 -7.73 1.52 -4.11
N ASN A 118 -6.88 1.65 -3.08
CA ASN A 118 -5.82 0.71 -2.70
C ASN A 118 -6.06 0.09 -1.31
N ILE A 119 -7.27 0.26 -0.78
CA ILE A 119 -7.75 -0.41 0.43
C ILE A 119 -8.88 -1.32 -0.01
N LEU A 120 -8.80 -2.60 0.33
CA LEU A 120 -9.90 -3.56 0.21
C LEU A 120 -10.60 -3.71 1.56
N VAL A 121 -11.88 -4.07 1.53
CA VAL A 121 -12.63 -4.42 2.74
C VAL A 121 -12.89 -5.91 2.69
N SER A 122 -12.17 -6.68 3.51
CA SER A 122 -12.42 -8.12 3.67
C SER A 122 -13.52 -8.37 4.69
N ASP A 123 -13.83 -9.65 4.93
CA ASP A 123 -14.77 -10.08 5.96
C ASP A 123 -14.54 -9.34 7.31
N GLU A 124 -15.63 -9.06 8.04
CA GLU A 124 -15.66 -8.32 9.31
C GLU A 124 -15.18 -6.85 9.21
N ASP A 125 -15.42 -6.20 8.06
CA ASP A 125 -15.02 -4.82 7.79
C ASP A 125 -13.53 -4.55 8.10
N LYS A 126 -12.69 -5.52 7.75
CA LYS A 126 -11.24 -5.44 7.95
C LYS A 126 -10.59 -4.80 6.74
N PRO A 127 -9.92 -3.64 6.90
CA PRO A 127 -9.19 -3.03 5.80
C PRO A 127 -7.93 -3.85 5.49
N VAL A 128 -7.75 -4.16 4.21
CA VAL A 128 -6.56 -4.82 3.68
C VAL A 128 -5.92 -3.91 2.63
N LEU A 129 -4.71 -3.47 2.90
CA LEU A 129 -3.95 -2.60 2.00
C LEU A 129 -3.40 -3.41 0.82
N ILE A 130 -3.43 -2.85 -0.38
CA ILE A 130 -2.91 -3.46 -1.60
C ILE A 130 -2.10 -2.47 -2.42
N ASP A 131 -1.31 -2.96 -3.37
CA ASP A 131 -0.46 -2.15 -4.26
C ASP A 131 0.67 -1.40 -3.57
N PHE A 132 1.64 -2.15 -3.03
CA PHE A 132 2.81 -1.62 -2.34
C PHE A 132 3.95 -1.21 -3.29
N SER A 133 3.66 -1.07 -4.59
CA SER A 133 4.68 -0.84 -5.61
C SER A 133 5.40 0.51 -5.45
N MET A 134 4.70 1.50 -4.90
CA MET A 134 5.19 2.85 -4.61
C MET A 134 5.70 3.03 -3.17
N GLY A 135 5.66 1.98 -2.35
CA GLY A 135 6.06 2.08 -0.95
C GLY A 135 7.51 2.49 -0.77
N ALA A 136 7.79 3.41 0.15
CA ALA A 136 9.13 3.94 0.42
C ALA A 136 9.57 3.57 1.83
N LEU A 137 10.87 3.34 2.03
CA LEU A 137 11.43 3.16 3.37
C LEU A 137 11.35 4.48 4.13
N VAL A 138 11.13 4.44 5.45
CA VAL A 138 10.99 5.66 6.28
C VAL A 138 12.25 6.52 6.25
N GLU A 139 13.41 5.92 6.00
CA GLU A 139 14.69 6.62 5.86
C GLU A 139 14.87 7.33 4.50
N ASP A 140 14.00 7.06 3.51
CA ASP A 140 14.06 7.73 2.21
C ASP A 140 13.67 9.22 2.38
N PRO A 141 14.43 10.17 1.80
CA PRO A 141 14.10 11.60 1.86
C PRO A 141 12.67 11.95 1.45
N ILE A 142 12.03 11.17 0.56
CA ILE A 142 10.64 11.45 0.12
C ILE A 142 9.58 10.85 1.06
N ALA A 143 9.95 9.99 2.02
CA ALA A 143 9.01 9.20 2.80
C ALA A 143 8.05 10.05 3.63
N GLN A 144 8.54 11.16 4.19
CA GLN A 144 7.72 12.09 4.98
C GLN A 144 6.64 12.74 4.11
N GLU A 145 6.98 13.23 2.92
CA GLU A 145 6.01 13.81 1.99
C GLU A 145 4.95 12.77 1.58
N LEU A 146 5.38 11.54 1.30
CA LEU A 146 4.49 10.44 0.96
C LEU A 146 3.54 10.08 2.11
N LEU A 147 4.04 10.04 3.35
CA LEU A 147 3.23 9.74 4.52
C LEU A 147 2.15 10.81 4.73
N HIS A 148 2.52 12.09 4.65
CA HIS A 148 1.56 13.19 4.74
C HIS A 148 0.49 13.08 3.66
N ARG A 149 0.86 12.70 2.43
CA ARG A 149 -0.09 12.54 1.33
C ARG A 149 -1.04 11.36 1.58
N ASP A 150 -0.52 10.23 2.04
CA ASP A 150 -1.30 9.04 2.39
C ASP A 150 -2.33 9.37 3.50
N ILE A 151 -1.88 10.03 4.58
CA ILE A 151 -2.75 10.49 5.68
C ILE A 151 -3.81 11.46 5.17
N ARG A 152 -3.44 12.43 4.33
CA ARG A 152 -4.39 13.39 3.74
C ARG A 152 -5.45 12.69 2.90
N ASN A 153 -5.06 11.72 2.08
CA ASN A 153 -6.01 10.99 1.25
C ASN A 153 -7.02 10.21 2.10
N VAL A 154 -6.53 9.47 3.10
CA VAL A 154 -7.36 8.68 4.02
C VAL A 154 -8.31 9.58 4.82
N THR A 155 -7.79 10.61 5.49
CA THR A 155 -8.60 11.56 6.27
C THR A 155 -9.64 12.26 5.39
N LYS A 156 -9.27 12.72 4.19
CA LYS A 156 -10.20 13.35 3.24
C LYS A 156 -11.31 12.40 2.81
N TYR A 157 -11.01 11.12 2.61
CA TYR A 157 -12.02 10.13 2.25
C TYR A 157 -13.02 9.92 3.40
N PHE A 158 -12.54 9.65 4.62
CA PHE A 158 -13.41 9.36 5.77
C PHE A 158 -14.20 10.58 6.28
N ARG A 159 -13.69 11.81 6.10
CA ARG A 159 -14.46 13.04 6.38
C ARG A 159 -15.79 13.10 5.61
N LYS A 160 -15.88 12.49 4.42
CA LYS A 160 -17.14 12.43 3.64
C LYS A 160 -18.23 11.62 4.34
N PHE A 161 -17.85 10.76 5.28
CA PHE A 161 -18.73 9.90 6.07
C PHE A 161 -18.96 10.46 7.48
N GLY A 162 -18.59 11.73 7.74
CA GLY A 162 -18.79 12.38 9.03
C GLY A 162 -17.78 12.02 10.11
N VAL A 163 -16.69 11.30 9.77
CA VAL A 163 -15.60 11.01 10.72
C VAL A 163 -14.78 12.28 10.96
N ASP A 164 -14.56 12.61 12.24
CA ASP A 164 -13.67 13.70 12.65
C ASP A 164 -12.20 13.27 12.52
N ALA A 165 -11.71 13.27 11.27
CA ALA A 165 -10.38 12.81 10.92
C ALA A 165 -9.43 14.00 10.76
N ASN A 166 -8.68 14.38 11.80
CA ASN A 166 -7.66 15.44 11.74
C ASN A 166 -6.31 14.89 11.24
N GLU A 167 -5.67 15.56 10.27
CA GLU A 167 -4.41 15.11 9.67
C GLU A 167 -3.25 15.12 10.67
N ASN A 168 -3.18 16.11 11.56
CA ASN A 168 -2.09 16.25 12.54
C ASN A 168 -2.22 15.20 13.65
N ASP A 169 -3.44 14.93 14.11
CA ASP A 169 -3.69 13.92 15.15
C ASP A 169 -3.33 12.52 14.63
N VAL A 170 -3.73 12.21 13.38
CA VAL A 170 -3.35 10.95 12.72
C VAL A 170 -1.84 10.85 12.56
N LEU A 171 -1.17 11.93 12.11
CA LEU A 171 0.27 11.94 11.97
C LEU A 171 0.95 11.66 13.32
N GLY A 172 0.55 12.34 14.38
CA GLY A 172 1.09 12.12 15.73
C GLY A 172 0.87 10.70 16.24
N ALA A 173 -0.30 10.11 15.96
CA ALA A 173 -0.60 8.73 16.30
C ALA A 173 0.25 7.71 15.51
N VAL A 174 0.54 7.99 14.24
CA VAL A 174 1.34 7.13 13.36
C VAL A 174 2.83 7.19 13.70
N THR A 175 3.38 8.39 13.90
CA THR A 175 4.82 8.58 14.14
C THR A 175 5.21 8.40 15.61
N GLY A 176 4.23 8.24 16.51
CA GLY A 176 4.45 8.01 17.93
C GLY A 176 5.13 9.20 18.60
N GLY A 177 4.46 10.36 18.55
CA GLY A 177 4.93 11.68 18.99
C GLY A 177 5.94 11.73 20.15
#